data_AF-A0A7M4FSE6-F1
#
_entry.id   AF-A0A7M4FSE6-F1
#
_cell.length_a   1.000
_cell.length_b   1.000
_cell.length_c   1.000
_cell.angle_alpha   90.00
_cell.angle_beta   90.00
_cell.angle_gamma   90.00
#
_symmetry.space_group_name_H-M   'P 1'
#
loop_
_entity.id
_entity.type
_entity.pdbx_description
1 polymer ?
#
loop_
_entity_poly.entity_id
_entity_poly.type
_entity_poly.pdbx_seq_one_letter_code
_entity_poly.pdbx_strand_id
1 'polypeptide(L)'
;ALLVNIPRQPCYTGNGTKYRGVMKKTISGHSCISWNSNFLYQELHVDTVEEAVQLGLGPFSYCRNPDNDEKPWCYILKDNTLSWEYCDIPSCARDV
;
A
#
# COMPACT_ATOMS: atom_id res chain seq x y z
N ALA A 1 -7.35 26.40 -14.45
CA ALA A 1 -7.59 24.98 -14.70
C ALA A 1 -6.88 24.19 -13.61
N LEU A 2 -7.65 23.62 -12.67
CA LEU A 2 -7.07 22.80 -11.59
C LEU A 2 -6.49 21.55 -12.25
N LEU A 3 -5.18 21.37 -12.15
CA LEU A 3 -4.51 20.13 -12.51
C LEU A 3 -5.04 19.05 -11.57
N VAL A 4 -6.09 18.35 -11.97
CA VAL A 4 -6.52 17.14 -11.29
C VAL A 4 -5.35 16.18 -11.43
N ASN A 5 -4.61 15.98 -10.34
CA ASN A 5 -3.60 14.93 -10.23
C ASN A 5 -4.36 13.61 -10.21
N ILE A 6 -4.80 13.14 -11.39
CA ILE A 6 -5.49 11.87 -11.54
C ILE A 6 -4.48 10.80 -11.11
N PRO A 7 -4.74 10.04 -10.03
CA PRO A 7 -3.86 8.96 -9.64
C PRO A 7 -3.71 8.01 -10.82
N ARG A 8 -2.47 7.70 -11.21
CA ARG A 8 -2.16 6.87 -12.38
C ARG A 8 -2.89 5.51 -12.38
N GLN A 9 -3.27 5.05 -11.19
CA GLN A 9 -4.20 3.93 -10.94
C GLN A 9 -5.05 4.29 -9.71
N PRO A 10 -6.32 4.71 -9.88
CA PRO A 10 -7.17 5.16 -8.76
C PRO A 10 -7.88 4.02 -8.02
N CYS A 11 -7.86 2.80 -8.56
CA CYS A 11 -8.54 1.62 -8.02
C CYS A 11 -7.65 0.37 -8.17
N TYR A 12 -7.99 -0.73 -7.49
CA TYR A 12 -7.32 -2.03 -7.63
C TYR A 12 -8.23 -3.09 -8.30
N THR A 13 -7.64 -4.09 -8.94
CA THR A 13 -8.35 -5.25 -9.53
C THR A 13 -8.04 -6.52 -8.75
N GLY A 14 -8.99 -7.46 -8.68
CA GLY A 14 -8.80 -8.71 -7.92
C GLY A 14 -8.55 -8.40 -6.45
N ASN A 15 -7.48 -8.95 -5.86
CA ASN A 15 -7.02 -8.60 -4.51
C ASN A 15 -5.93 -7.49 -4.49
N GLY A 16 -5.63 -6.88 -5.64
CA GLY A 16 -4.70 -5.76 -5.71
C GLY A 16 -3.21 -6.10 -5.55
N THR A 17 -2.79 -7.36 -5.67
CA THR A 17 -1.36 -7.74 -5.71
C THR A 17 -0.58 -7.02 -6.82
N LYS A 18 -1.24 -6.69 -7.93
CA LYS A 18 -0.67 -5.92 -9.06
C LYS A 18 -0.89 -4.40 -8.95
N TYR A 19 -1.51 -3.91 -7.88
CA TYR A 19 -1.76 -2.49 -7.69
C TYR A 19 -0.44 -1.72 -7.52
N ARG A 20 -0.19 -0.72 -8.38
CA ARG A 20 0.99 0.15 -8.36
C ARG A 20 0.62 1.63 -8.34
N GLY A 21 -0.59 1.95 -7.88
CA GLY A 21 -1.04 3.32 -7.65
C GLY A 21 -0.34 3.98 -6.45
N VAL A 22 -0.71 5.23 -6.20
CA VAL A 22 -0.04 6.15 -5.26
C VAL A 22 -0.87 6.45 -4.00
N MET A 23 -1.98 5.74 -3.81
CA MET A 23 -2.78 5.85 -2.58
C MET A 23 -1.96 5.36 -1.38
N LYS A 24 -2.11 6.07 -0.26
CA LYS A 24 -1.28 5.92 0.96
C LYS A 24 -2.05 6.21 2.26
N LYS A 25 -3.37 6.04 2.22
CA LYS A 25 -4.26 6.21 3.36
C LYS A 25 -5.04 4.93 3.63
N THR A 26 -5.21 4.61 4.89
CA THR A 26 -6.00 3.46 5.34
C THR A 26 -7.49 3.80 5.40
N ILE A 27 -8.33 2.77 5.53
CA ILE A 27 -9.79 2.93 5.70
C ILE A 27 -10.13 3.81 6.91
N SER A 28 -9.34 3.70 7.98
CA SER A 28 -9.53 4.53 9.18
C SER A 28 -8.88 5.92 9.09
N GLY A 29 -8.20 6.21 7.97
CA GLY A 29 -7.59 7.52 7.69
C GLY A 29 -6.12 7.66 8.12
N HIS A 30 -5.48 6.62 8.65
CA HIS A 30 -4.05 6.66 8.98
C HIS A 30 -3.20 6.79 7.72
N SER A 31 -2.06 7.47 7.84
CA SER A 31 -1.07 7.56 6.77
C SER A 31 -0.13 6.36 6.80
N CYS A 32 0.08 5.73 5.66
CA CYS A 32 1.03 4.65 5.51
C CYS A 32 2.47 5.12 5.79
N ILE A 33 3.28 4.23 6.37
CA ILE A 33 4.74 4.42 6.42
C ILE A 33 5.42 3.82 5.19
N SER A 34 6.66 4.24 4.94
CA SER A 34 7.45 3.74 3.82
C SER A 34 7.82 2.27 4.02
N TRP A 35 7.79 1.46 2.95
CA TRP A 35 8.15 0.04 3.02
C TRP A 35 9.63 -0.20 3.34
N ASN A 36 10.49 0.80 3.14
CA ASN A 36 11.89 0.76 3.58
C ASN A 36 12.14 1.44 4.95
N SER A 37 11.08 1.68 5.72
CA SER A 37 11.20 2.32 7.03
C SER A 37 11.94 1.41 8.03
N ASN A 38 12.83 2.01 8.83
CA ASN A 38 13.54 1.29 9.90
C ASN A 38 12.58 0.67 10.94
N PHE A 39 11.36 1.21 11.08
CA PHE A 39 10.34 0.60 11.96
C PHE A 39 9.97 -0.82 11.54
N LEU A 40 10.17 -1.19 10.27
CA LEU A 40 9.76 -2.49 9.71
C LEU A 40 10.84 -3.56 9.78
N TYR A 41 12.01 -3.27 10.35
CA TYR A 41 13.15 -4.19 10.33
C TYR A 41 12.82 -5.60 10.90
N GLN A 42 11.90 -5.68 11.87
CA GLN A 42 11.48 -6.94 12.48
C GLN A 42 10.20 -7.54 11.88
N GLU A 43 9.44 -6.77 11.10
CA GLU A 43 8.12 -7.18 10.60
C GLU A 43 8.11 -7.51 9.11
N LEU A 44 8.94 -6.81 8.31
CA LEU A 44 9.00 -6.99 6.87
C LEU A 44 10.27 -7.74 6.48
N HIS A 45 10.08 -8.95 5.94
CA HIS A 45 11.15 -9.76 5.38
C HIS A 45 10.88 -10.02 3.90
N VAL A 46 11.82 -9.60 3.06
CA VAL A 46 11.82 -9.85 1.61
C VAL A 46 13.21 -10.34 1.27
N ASP A 47 13.32 -11.44 0.55
CA ASP A 47 14.60 -12.15 0.40
C ASP A 47 15.60 -11.37 -0.46
N THR A 48 15.09 -10.60 -1.43
CA THR A 48 15.92 -9.87 -2.39
C THR A 48 15.37 -8.48 -2.71
N VAL A 49 16.26 -7.59 -3.19
CA VAL A 49 15.87 -6.26 -3.68
C VAL A 49 15.01 -6.39 -4.94
N GLU A 50 15.32 -7.35 -5.80
CA GLU A 50 14.57 -7.66 -7.01
C GLU A 50 13.12 -8.05 -6.69
N GLU A 51 12.93 -8.90 -5.69
CA GLU A 51 11.60 -9.27 -5.20
C GLU A 51 10.86 -8.07 -4.60
N ALA A 52 11.53 -7.24 -3.79
CA ALA A 52 10.92 -6.02 -3.26
C ALA A 52 10.44 -5.09 -4.39
N VAL A 53 11.24 -4.91 -5.44
CA VAL A 53 10.86 -4.14 -6.64
C VAL A 53 9.66 -4.78 -7.36
N GLN A 54 9.65 -6.10 -7.52
CA GLN A 54 8.52 -6.82 -8.14
C GLN A 54 7.24 -6.67 -7.32
N LEU A 55 7.31 -6.71 -6.00
CA LEU A 55 6.20 -6.47 -5.07
C LEU A 55 5.81 -4.98 -4.97
N GLY A 56 6.64 -4.08 -5.50
CA GLY A 56 6.42 -2.64 -5.48
C GLY A 56 6.68 -2.00 -4.11
N LEU A 57 7.56 -2.62 -3.32
CA LEU A 57 8.03 -2.20 -2.00
C LEU A 57 9.31 -1.39 -2.18
N GLY A 58 9.41 -0.23 -1.52
CA GLY A 58 10.57 0.66 -1.68
C GLY A 58 10.48 1.92 -0.82
N PRO A 59 11.17 3.01 -1.20
CA PRO A 59 11.20 4.27 -0.45
C PRO A 59 9.92 5.11 -0.62
N PHE A 60 8.76 4.44 -0.62
CA PHE A 60 7.45 5.05 -0.77
C PHE A 60 6.47 4.41 0.21
N SER A 61 5.46 5.18 0.61
CA SER A 61 4.38 4.73 1.50
C SER A 61 3.10 4.35 0.76
N TYR A 62 3.22 3.85 -0.47
CA TYR A 62 2.04 3.47 -1.26
C TYR A 62 1.52 2.11 -0.83
N CYS A 63 0.20 1.96 -0.78
CA CYS A 63 -0.46 0.71 -0.44
C CYS A 63 -0.06 -0.42 -1.41
N ARG A 64 0.20 -1.61 -0.88
CA ARG A 64 0.55 -2.81 -1.64
C ARG A 64 -0.13 -4.02 -1.03
N ASN A 65 -0.19 -5.10 -1.80
CA ASN A 65 -0.55 -6.41 -1.30
C ASN A 65 0.60 -7.36 -1.68
N PRO A 66 1.68 -7.40 -0.88
CA PRO A 66 2.86 -8.20 -1.18
C PRO A 66 2.68 -9.70 -0.87
N ASP A 67 1.72 -10.03 -0.02
CA ASP A 67 1.53 -11.33 0.65
C ASP A 67 0.27 -12.06 0.20
N ASN A 68 -0.40 -11.57 -0.84
CA ASN A 68 -1.62 -12.14 -1.41
C ASN A 68 -2.81 -12.16 -0.44
N ASP A 69 -2.91 -11.16 0.44
CA ASP A 69 -4.05 -10.91 1.32
C ASP A 69 -5.30 -10.46 0.53
N GLU A 70 -6.38 -10.05 1.20
CA GLU A 70 -7.68 -9.69 0.61
C GLU A 70 -7.59 -8.48 -0.33
N LYS A 71 -6.85 -7.45 0.04
CA LYS A 71 -6.74 -6.18 -0.70
C LYS A 71 -5.47 -5.41 -0.30
N PRO A 72 -5.10 -4.33 -1.02
CA PRO A 72 -3.94 -3.54 -0.66
C PRO A 72 -4.01 -2.98 0.76
N TRP A 73 -2.90 -3.08 1.47
CA TRP A 73 -2.72 -2.61 2.83
C TRP A 73 -1.39 -1.86 2.95
N CYS A 74 -1.11 -1.32 4.13
CA CYS A 74 0.19 -0.77 4.47
C CYS A 74 0.41 -0.80 5.99
N TYR A 75 1.67 -0.69 6.38
CA TYR A 75 2.02 -0.44 7.78
C TYR A 75 1.70 1.00 8.17
N ILE A 76 1.35 1.19 9.44
CA ILE A 76 1.07 2.48 10.07
C ILE A 76 1.74 2.58 11.44
N LEU A 77 1.87 3.80 11.94
CA LEU A 77 2.19 4.05 13.34
C LEU A 77 0.94 4.59 14.02
N LYS A 78 0.37 3.82 14.95
CA LYS A 78 -0.77 4.20 15.77
C LYS A 78 -0.30 4.35 17.21
N ASP A 79 -0.39 5.55 17.76
CA ASP A 79 0.07 5.84 19.13
C ASP A 79 1.52 5.36 19.38
N ASN A 80 2.42 5.63 18.43
CA ASN A 80 3.82 5.16 18.40
C ASN A 80 4.01 3.64 18.40
N THR A 81 2.96 2.87 18.16
CA THR A 81 3.01 1.42 18.01
C THR A 81 2.87 1.05 16.54
N LEU A 82 3.74 0.16 16.08
CA LEU A 82 3.68 -0.36 14.72
C LEU A 82 2.45 -1.27 14.57
N SER A 83 1.71 -1.06 13.48
CA SER A 83 0.57 -1.88 13.09
C SER A 83 0.41 -1.86 11.58
N TRP A 84 -0.65 -2.45 11.07
CA TRP A 84 -1.00 -2.44 9.65
C TRP A 84 -2.51 -2.31 9.50
N GLU A 85 -2.96 -1.73 8.38
CA GLU A 85 -4.38 -1.66 8.04
C GLU A 85 -4.57 -1.71 6.53
N TYR A 86 -5.77 -2.14 6.11
CA TYR A 86 -6.20 -2.04 4.72
C TYR A 86 -6.32 -0.60 4.26
N CYS A 87 -6.01 -0.41 2.98
CA CYS A 87 -6.07 0.89 2.34
C CYS A 87 -7.46 1.25 1.83
N ASP A 88 -7.77 2.55 1.89
CA ASP A 88 -8.97 3.13 1.29
C ASP A 88 -8.76 3.31 -0.22
N ILE A 89 -8.83 2.19 -0.94
CA ILE A 89 -8.71 2.14 -2.40
C ILE A 89 -9.95 1.43 -2.93
N PRO A 90 -10.70 2.00 -3.87
CA PRO A 90 -11.85 1.32 -4.44
C PRO A 90 -11.41 0.13 -5.31
N SER A 91 -12.24 -0.90 -5.39
CA SER A 91 -12.15 -1.91 -6.45
C SER A 91 -12.51 -1.28 -7.80
N CYS A 92 -11.81 -1.67 -8.87
CA CYS A 92 -12.13 -1.25 -10.22
C CYS A 92 -13.40 -1.94 -10.76
N ALA A 93 -13.74 -3.11 -10.23
CA ALA A 93 -15.05 -3.68 -10.45
C ALA A 93 -16.01 -2.86 -9.59
N ARG A 94 -16.74 -1.94 -10.24
CA ARG A 94 -17.85 -1.26 -9.57
C ARG A 94 -18.82 -2.34 -9.10
N ASP A 95 -19.24 -2.29 -7.85
CA ASP A 95 -20.38 -3.07 -7.37
C ASP A 95 -21.52 -2.87 -8.38
N VAL A 96 -21.92 -3.96 -9.04
CA VAL A 96 -23.11 -4.01 -9.90
C VAL A 96 -24.32 -4.22 -9.01
#